data_AF-A0A956C2X4-F1
#
_entry.id   AF-A0A956C2X4-F1
#
_cell.length_a   1.000
_cell.length_b   1.000
_cell.length_c   1.000
_cell.angle_alpha   90.00
_cell.angle_beta   90.00
_cell.angle_gamma   90.00
#
_symmetry.space_group_name_H-M   'P 1'
#
loop_
_entity.id
_entity.type
_entity.pdbx_description
1 polymer ?
#
loop_
_entity_poly.entity_id
_entity_poly.type
_entity_poly.pdbx_seq_one_letter_code
_entity_poly.pdbx_strand_id
1 'polypeptide(L)'
;MSVAKLFTAPVPEEHADTLLELSFLVAAIDGRLDDAELDAFRALVGQVRGASPTDAQVDALLDRFAVHIEPREIEARVRELAPTLPSDVGDLAFKVSIGLGLVDMDESAAESQLHDAFAEALGLSEDKRGALTAEVHEALDAGGD
;
A
#
# COMPACT_ATOMS: atom_id res chain seq x y z
N MET A 1 -13.66 -6.74 1.89
CA MET A 1 -12.45 -6.92 2.73
C MET A 1 -12.00 -5.55 3.22
N SER A 2 -11.40 -5.42 4.42
CA SER A 2 -11.00 -4.10 4.94
C SER A 2 -9.55 -4.11 5.41
N VAL A 3 -8.71 -3.33 4.71
CA VAL A 3 -7.31 -3.07 5.07
C VAL A 3 -7.16 -2.34 6.41
N ALA A 4 -8.24 -1.77 6.95
CA ALA A 4 -8.21 -1.09 8.25
C ALA A 4 -7.80 -2.01 9.41
N LYS A 5 -8.05 -3.32 9.30
CA LYS A 5 -7.63 -4.31 10.31
C LYS A 5 -6.11 -4.48 10.42
N LEU A 6 -5.36 -4.04 9.42
CA LEU A 6 -3.90 -4.12 9.40
C LEU A 6 -3.25 -3.06 10.31
N PHE A 7 -4.00 -2.04 10.70
CA PHE A 7 -3.53 -0.93 11.52
C PHE A 7 -3.65 -1.25 13.00
N THR A 8 -2.52 -1.51 13.65
CA THR A 8 -2.45 -1.74 15.10
C THR A 8 -2.13 -0.47 15.90
N ALA A 9 -1.67 0.58 15.21
CA ALA A 9 -1.36 1.89 15.77
C ALA A 9 -1.62 3.01 14.73
N PRO A 10 -1.80 4.27 15.16
CA PRO A 10 -1.85 5.41 14.25
C PRO A 10 -0.53 5.60 13.51
N VAL A 11 -0.60 5.95 12.23
CA VAL A 11 0.59 6.31 11.45
C VAL A 11 1.03 7.72 11.83
N PRO A 12 2.31 7.97 12.16
CA PRO A 12 2.81 9.31 12.40
C PRO A 12 2.59 10.21 11.17
N GLU A 13 2.15 11.46 11.40
CA GLU A 13 1.79 12.39 10.31
C GLU A 13 2.94 12.61 9.31
N GLU A 14 4.19 12.60 9.80
CA GLU A 14 5.39 12.76 8.99
C GLU A 14 5.65 11.59 8.01
N HIS A 15 5.03 10.43 8.24
CA HIS A 15 5.15 9.24 7.38
C HIS A 15 3.85 8.91 6.62
N ALA A 16 2.75 9.59 6.95
CA ALA A 16 1.44 9.34 6.36
C ALA A 16 1.46 9.48 4.83
N ASP A 17 2.01 10.58 4.31
CA ASP A 17 2.07 10.81 2.87
C ASP A 17 2.97 9.80 2.16
N THR A 18 4.11 9.43 2.74
CA THR A 18 5.02 8.42 2.17
C THR A 18 4.36 7.04 2.10
N LEU A 19 3.66 6.64 3.16
CA LEU A 19 2.91 5.37 3.17
C LEU A 19 1.80 5.37 2.13
N LEU A 20 1.06 6.48 2.01
CA LEU A 20 0.00 6.62 1.01
C LEU A 20 0.55 6.62 -0.42
N GLU A 21 1.67 7.30 -0.67
CA GLU A 21 2.33 7.31 -1.99
C GLU A 21 2.82 5.91 -2.37
N LEU A 22 3.48 5.19 -1.46
CA LEU A 22 3.91 3.81 -1.69
C LEU A 22 2.73 2.88 -1.98
N SER A 23 1.64 3.02 -1.20
CA SER A 23 0.43 2.20 -1.40
C SER A 23 -0.23 2.49 -2.76
N PHE A 24 -0.27 3.75 -3.16
CA PHE A 24 -0.76 4.16 -4.47
C PHE A 24 0.11 3.60 -5.60
N LEU A 25 1.44 3.70 -5.51
CA LEU A 25 2.37 3.24 -6.53
C LEU A 25 2.29 1.72 -6.76
N VAL A 26 2.02 0.96 -5.71
CA VAL A 26 1.85 -0.49 -5.83
C VAL A 26 0.51 -0.85 -6.47
N ALA A 27 -0.58 -0.22 -6.04
CA ALA A 27 -1.90 -0.49 -6.62
C ALA A 27 -2.01 0.03 -8.06
N ALA A 28 -1.42 1.20 -8.37
CA ALA A 28 -1.49 1.82 -9.70
C ALA A 28 -0.34 1.39 -10.63
N ILE A 29 0.20 0.18 -10.47
CA ILE A 29 1.35 -0.30 -11.25
C ILE A 29 1.04 -0.42 -12.76
N ASP A 30 -0.20 -0.72 -13.12
CA ASP A 30 -0.66 -0.72 -14.51
C ASP A 30 -0.95 0.69 -15.06
N GLY A 31 -0.72 1.72 -14.23
CA GLY A 31 -0.94 3.14 -14.54
C GLY A 31 -2.34 3.65 -14.19
N ARG A 32 -3.17 2.88 -13.49
CA ARG A 32 -4.51 3.29 -13.06
C ARG A 32 -4.93 2.57 -11.78
N LEU A 33 -5.94 3.10 -11.11
CA LEU A 33 -6.69 2.36 -10.08
C LEU A 33 -8.08 2.09 -10.65
N ASP A 34 -8.57 0.87 -10.50
CA ASP A 34 -9.97 0.56 -10.74
C ASP A 34 -10.88 1.07 -9.60
N ASP A 35 -12.19 0.92 -9.75
CA ASP A 35 -13.17 1.41 -8.75
C ASP A 35 -12.98 0.74 -7.38
N ALA A 36 -12.61 -0.55 -7.34
CA ALA A 36 -12.43 -1.29 -6.10
C ALA A 36 -11.12 -0.91 -5.38
N GLU A 37 -10.05 -0.72 -6.14
CA GLU A 37 -8.77 -0.24 -5.63
C GLU A 37 -8.86 1.21 -5.17
N LEU A 38 -9.61 2.06 -5.88
CA LEU A 38 -9.88 3.44 -5.49
C LEU A 38 -10.66 3.52 -4.18
N ASP A 39 -11.71 2.69 -4.02
CA ASP A 39 -12.46 2.59 -2.77
C ASP A 39 -11.58 2.09 -1.61
N ALA A 40 -10.71 1.11 -1.87
CA ALA A 40 -9.76 0.62 -0.88
C ALA A 40 -8.71 1.67 -0.50
N PHE A 41 -8.19 2.42 -1.48
CA PHE A 41 -7.27 3.53 -1.27
C PHE A 41 -7.92 4.66 -0.49
N ARG A 42 -9.19 4.98 -0.77
CA ARG A 42 -9.96 5.97 -0.01
C ARG A 42 -10.12 5.56 1.46
N ALA A 43 -10.45 4.29 1.71
CA ALA A 43 -10.54 3.77 3.07
C ALA A 43 -9.18 3.84 3.78
N LEU A 44 -8.10 3.52 3.07
CA LEU A 44 -6.72 3.63 3.55
C LEU A 44 -6.37 5.07 3.96
N VAL A 45 -6.65 6.06 3.10
CA VAL A 45 -6.43 7.49 3.40
C VAL A 45 -7.17 7.88 4.68
N GLY A 46 -8.41 7.42 4.84
CA GLY A 46 -9.19 7.70 6.05
C GLY A 46 -8.60 7.08 7.31
N GLN A 47 -8.05 5.88 7.20
CA GLN A 47 -7.41 5.18 8.30
C GLN A 47 -6.09 5.84 8.71
N VAL A 48 -5.25 6.18 7.73
CA VAL A 48 -3.95 6.83 7.93
C VAL A 48 -4.13 8.22 8.55
N ARG A 49 -5.13 8.99 8.09
CA ARG A 49 -5.37 10.37 8.55
C ARG A 49 -6.34 10.45 9.74
N GLY A 50 -6.92 9.33 10.17
CA GLY A 50 -7.86 9.26 11.29
C GLY A 50 -9.21 9.98 11.05
N ALA A 51 -9.55 10.28 9.80
CA ALA A 51 -10.78 10.96 9.42
C ALA A 51 -11.19 10.60 7.99
N SER A 52 -12.50 10.45 7.73
CA SER A 52 -12.98 10.16 6.37
C SER A 52 -12.61 11.30 5.40
N PRO A 53 -11.86 11.01 4.32
CA PRO A 53 -11.47 12.03 3.37
C PRO A 53 -12.64 12.41 2.45
N THR A 54 -12.67 13.68 2.05
CA THR A 54 -13.55 14.15 0.99
C THR A 54 -13.04 13.69 -0.38
N ASP A 55 -13.91 13.64 -1.39
CA ASP A 55 -13.53 13.28 -2.77
C ASP A 55 -12.38 14.16 -3.26
N ALA A 56 -12.50 15.48 -3.07
CA ALA A 56 -11.46 16.43 -3.44
C ALA A 56 -10.10 16.20 -2.74
N GLN A 57 -10.09 15.65 -1.52
CA GLN A 57 -8.84 15.30 -0.84
C GLN A 57 -8.20 14.04 -1.44
N VAL A 58 -9.01 13.06 -1.84
CA VAL A 58 -8.54 11.85 -2.51
C VAL A 58 -8.02 12.23 -3.91
N ASP A 59 -8.78 12.97 -4.69
CA ASP A 59 -8.40 13.42 -6.04
C ASP A 59 -7.08 14.19 -6.01
N ALA A 60 -6.89 15.09 -5.03
CA ALA A 60 -5.64 15.84 -4.88
C ALA A 60 -4.43 14.94 -4.56
N LEU A 61 -4.63 13.83 -3.85
CA LEU A 61 -3.57 12.83 -3.61
C LEU A 61 -3.27 12.04 -4.88
N LEU A 62 -4.30 11.60 -5.59
CA LEU A 62 -4.16 10.87 -6.85
C LEU A 62 -3.42 11.72 -7.88
N ASP A 63 -3.82 12.98 -8.09
CA ASP A 63 -3.14 13.91 -9.00
C ASP A 63 -1.66 14.12 -8.63
N ARG A 64 -1.37 14.21 -7.33
CA ARG A 64 -0.01 14.39 -6.83
C ARG A 64 0.85 13.15 -7.07
N PHE A 65 0.32 11.95 -6.84
CA PHE A 65 1.05 10.70 -6.99
C PHE A 65 1.10 10.20 -8.44
N ALA A 66 0.13 10.60 -9.27
CA ALA A 66 0.03 10.27 -10.68
C ALA A 66 1.24 10.74 -11.52
N VAL A 67 2.04 11.68 -11.00
CA VAL A 67 3.26 12.16 -11.66
C VAL A 67 4.32 11.06 -11.82
N HIS A 68 4.24 9.97 -11.04
CA HIS A 68 5.24 8.90 -10.99
C HIS A 68 4.72 7.53 -11.48
N ILE A 69 3.62 7.48 -12.23
CA ILE A 69 2.94 6.23 -12.62
C ILE A 69 3.51 5.55 -13.86
N GLU A 70 4.54 6.09 -14.50
CA GLU A 70 5.17 5.31 -15.57
C GLU A 70 5.80 4.05 -14.94
N PRO A 71 5.57 2.84 -15.47
CA PRO A 71 6.00 1.59 -14.82
C PRO A 71 7.49 1.55 -14.45
N ARG A 72 8.33 2.18 -15.27
CA ARG A 72 9.77 2.33 -15.06
C ARG A 72 10.15 3.33 -13.95
N GLU A 73 9.26 4.26 -13.63
CA GLU A 73 9.43 5.24 -12.55
C GLU A 73 8.88 4.71 -11.23
N ILE A 74 7.84 3.87 -11.25
CA ILE A 74 7.23 3.26 -10.07
C ILE A 74 8.26 2.50 -9.24
N GLU A 75 8.98 1.55 -9.84
CA GLU A 75 9.99 0.75 -9.13
C GLU A 75 11.12 1.63 -8.55
N ALA A 76 11.56 2.64 -9.31
CA ALA A 76 12.58 3.58 -8.86
C ALA A 76 12.08 4.42 -7.68
N ARG A 77 10.83 4.88 -7.72
CA ARG A 77 10.19 5.68 -6.68
C ARG A 77 9.96 4.87 -5.42
N VAL A 78 9.54 3.61 -5.54
CA VAL A 78 9.42 2.68 -4.40
C VAL A 78 10.78 2.50 -3.72
N ARG A 79 11.85 2.27 -4.48
CA ARG A 79 13.20 2.13 -3.91
C ARG A 79 13.72 3.41 -3.27
N GLU A 80 13.28 4.58 -3.71
CA GLU A 80 13.61 5.86 -3.10
C GLU A 80 12.87 6.06 -1.76
N LEU A 81 11.57 5.78 -1.72
CA LEU A 81 10.70 6.10 -0.61
C LEU A 81 10.72 5.06 0.52
N ALA A 82 10.73 3.77 0.18
CA ALA A 82 10.68 2.68 1.14
C ALA A 82 11.73 2.79 2.28
N PRO A 83 13.02 3.06 2.02
CA PRO A 83 14.03 3.13 3.08
C PRO A 83 13.90 4.37 3.99
N THR A 84 13.01 5.32 3.67
CA THR A 84 12.74 6.50 4.51
C THR A 84 11.74 6.20 5.62
N LEU A 85 11.02 5.07 5.53
CA LEU A 85 10.07 4.65 6.55
C LEU A 85 10.80 4.00 7.74
N PRO A 86 10.40 4.29 8.98
CA PRO A 86 10.83 3.50 10.12
C PRO A 86 10.29 2.07 10.01
N SER A 87 10.98 1.10 10.63
CA SER A 87 10.71 -0.33 10.40
C SER A 87 9.26 -0.74 10.67
N ASP A 88 8.60 -0.17 11.68
CA ASP A 88 7.21 -0.45 12.03
C ASP A 88 6.21 0.08 10.99
N VAL A 89 6.47 1.28 10.46
CA VAL A 89 5.67 1.85 9.36
C VAL A 89 5.97 1.14 8.04
N GLY A 90 7.21 0.71 7.81
CA GLY A 90 7.61 -0.11 6.67
C GLY A 90 6.90 -1.45 6.63
N ASP A 91 6.82 -2.14 7.77
CA ASP A 91 6.08 -3.40 7.90
C ASP A 91 4.58 -3.20 7.60
N LEU A 92 4.00 -2.10 8.09
CA LEU A 92 2.62 -1.73 7.77
C LEU A 92 2.43 -1.42 6.28
N ALA A 93 3.33 -0.66 5.68
CA ALA A 93 3.25 -0.31 4.26
C ALA A 93 3.32 -1.55 3.36
N PHE A 94 4.17 -2.52 3.71
CA PHE A 94 4.21 -3.82 3.03
C PHE A 94 2.90 -4.60 3.21
N LYS A 95 2.35 -4.66 4.42
CA LYS A 95 1.05 -5.32 4.65
C LYS A 95 -0.09 -4.67 3.88
N VAL A 96 -0.12 -3.35 3.82
CA VAL A 96 -1.12 -2.59 3.07
C VAL A 96 -0.98 -2.87 1.57
N SER A 97 0.23 -2.96 1.02
CA SER A 97 0.43 -3.26 -0.40
C SER A 97 -0.09 -4.66 -0.76
N ILE A 98 0.21 -5.67 0.05
CA ILE A 98 -0.36 -7.02 -0.11
C ILE A 98 -1.89 -6.98 0.01
N GLY A 99 -2.42 -6.25 1.00
CA GLY A 99 -3.86 -6.12 1.19
C GLY A 99 -4.59 -5.46 0.01
N LEU A 100 -3.93 -4.53 -0.69
CA LEU A 100 -4.45 -3.88 -1.90
C LEU A 100 -4.37 -4.83 -3.11
N GLY A 101 -3.24 -5.52 -3.32
CA GLY A 101 -3.11 -6.51 -4.40
C GLY A 101 -4.01 -7.75 -4.25
N LEU A 102 -4.65 -7.94 -3.09
CA LEU A 102 -5.67 -8.99 -2.90
C LEU A 102 -7.10 -8.51 -3.22
N VAL A 103 -7.30 -7.23 -3.56
CA VAL A 103 -8.64 -6.66 -3.82
C VAL A 103 -9.22 -7.20 -5.12
N ASP A 104 -8.40 -7.34 -6.17
CA ASP A 104 -8.82 -7.83 -7.49
C ASP A 104 -8.61 -9.35 -7.69
N MET A 105 -7.85 -10.00 -6.80
CA MET A 105 -7.46 -11.41 -6.84
C MET A 105 -6.69 -11.82 -8.12
N ASP A 106 -6.09 -10.87 -8.84
CA ASP A 106 -5.36 -11.14 -10.09
C ASP A 106 -3.95 -10.54 -10.05
N GLU A 107 -3.07 -11.17 -9.25
CA GLU A 107 -1.68 -10.69 -9.16
C GLU A 107 -0.95 -10.86 -10.50
N SER A 108 -0.62 -9.74 -11.13
CA SER A 108 0.15 -9.74 -12.38
C SER A 108 1.64 -10.02 -12.11
N ALA A 109 2.37 -10.50 -13.14
CA ALA A 109 3.82 -10.70 -13.01
C ALA A 109 4.59 -9.38 -12.74
N ALA A 110 4.00 -8.23 -13.06
CA ALA A 110 4.55 -6.92 -12.75
C ALA A 110 4.36 -6.58 -11.27
N GLU A 111 3.17 -6.84 -10.71
CA GLU A 111 2.89 -6.63 -9.27
C GLU A 111 3.77 -7.50 -8.40
N SER A 112 3.92 -8.77 -8.76
CA SER A 112 4.80 -9.69 -8.03
C SER A 112 6.25 -9.18 -8.00
N GLN A 113 6.77 -8.69 -9.14
CA GLN A 113 8.10 -8.08 -9.20
C GLN A 113 8.22 -6.80 -8.37
N LEU A 114 7.16 -5.98 -8.36
CA LEU A 114 7.14 -4.75 -7.56
C LEU A 114 7.05 -5.05 -6.06
N HIS A 115 6.28 -6.05 -5.65
CA HIS A 115 6.21 -6.54 -4.27
C HIS A 115 7.57 -7.03 -3.79
N ASP A 116 8.30 -7.77 -4.62
CA ASP A 116 9.67 -8.20 -4.31
C ASP A 116 10.62 -7.00 -4.18
N ALA A 117 10.58 -6.07 -5.14
CA ALA A 117 11.41 -4.86 -5.11
C ALA A 117 11.08 -3.97 -3.89
N PHE A 118 9.81 -3.89 -3.51
CA PHE A 118 9.36 -3.12 -2.35
C PHE A 118 9.85 -3.76 -1.05
N ALA A 119 9.70 -5.08 -0.92
CA ALA A 119 10.18 -5.81 0.25
C ALA A 119 11.70 -5.76 0.40
N GLU A 120 12.44 -5.81 -0.72
CA GLU A 120 13.89 -5.59 -0.74
C GLU A 120 14.26 -4.18 -0.29
N ALA A 121 13.55 -3.16 -0.78
CA ALA A 121 13.81 -1.76 -0.44
C ALA A 121 13.54 -1.46 1.05
N LEU A 122 12.58 -2.17 1.65
CA LEU A 122 12.32 -2.15 3.09
C LEU A 122 13.32 -2.98 3.92
N GLY A 123 14.21 -3.75 3.28
CA GLY A 123 15.15 -4.63 3.95
C GLY A 123 14.50 -5.85 4.62
N LEU A 124 13.33 -6.29 4.12
CA LEU A 124 12.62 -7.43 4.67
C LEU A 124 13.26 -8.76 4.23
N SER A 125 13.59 -9.62 5.19
CA SER A 125 13.98 -11.00 4.93
C SER A 125 12.81 -11.83 4.41
N GLU A 126 13.08 -12.94 3.71
CA GLU A 126 12.04 -13.87 3.25
C GLU A 126 11.13 -14.36 4.39
N ASP A 127 11.71 -14.71 5.54
CA ASP A 127 10.95 -15.12 6.73
C ASP A 127 9.97 -14.03 7.18
N LYS A 128 10.43 -12.77 7.18
CA LYS A 128 9.61 -11.64 7.61
C LYS A 128 8.52 -11.30 6.59
N ARG A 129 8.82 -11.37 5.28
CA ARG A 129 7.83 -11.25 4.20
C ARG A 129 6.73 -12.29 4.38
N GLY A 130 7.10 -13.55 4.55
CA GLY A 130 6.14 -14.65 4.74
C GLY A 130 5.26 -14.45 5.98
N ALA A 131 5.84 -13.99 7.10
CA ALA A 131 5.07 -13.69 8.31
C ALA A 131 4.07 -12.55 8.10
N LEU A 132 4.48 -11.44 7.48
CA LEU A 132 3.61 -10.29 7.22
C LEU A 132 2.49 -10.63 6.22
N THR A 133 2.78 -11.40 5.17
CA THR A 133 1.77 -11.88 4.22
C THR A 133 0.75 -12.78 4.93
N ALA A 134 1.19 -13.68 5.81
CA ALA A 134 0.29 -14.53 6.59
C ALA A 134 -0.62 -13.71 7.53
N GLU A 135 -0.08 -12.67 8.19
CA GLU A 135 -0.88 -11.73 8.99
C GLU A 135 -1.99 -11.06 8.17
N VAL A 136 -1.68 -10.67 6.92
CA VAL A 136 -2.68 -10.06 6.02
C VAL A 136 -3.78 -11.07 5.70
N HIS A 137 -3.44 -12.28 5.28
CA HIS A 137 -4.43 -13.32 4.99
C HIS A 137 -5.31 -13.61 6.22
N GLU A 138 -4.72 -13.77 7.40
CA GLU A 138 -5.48 -14.00 8.64
C GLU A 138 -6.44 -12.84 8.95
N ALA A 139 -5.98 -11.59 8.82
CA ALA A 139 -6.79 -10.41 9.08
C ALA A 139 -7.97 -10.28 8.10
N LEU A 140 -7.77 -10.67 6.84
CA LEU A 140 -8.76 -10.63 5.78
C LEU A 140 -9.76 -11.79 5.88
N ASP A 141 -9.30 -13.01 6.17
CA ASP A 141 -10.15 -14.21 6.37
C ASP A 141 -11.03 -14.10 7.61
N ALA A 142 -10.52 -13.49 8.69
CA ALA A 142 -11.29 -13.21 9.91
C ALA A 142 -12.42 -12.16 9.72
N GLY A 143 -12.75 -11.79 8.47
CA GLY A 143 -13.86 -10.91 8.10
C GLY A 143 -14.99 -11.59 7.33
N GLY A 144 -14.91 -12.90 7.10
CA GLY A 144 -15.98 -13.68 6.48
C GLY A 144 -16.92 -14.31 7.50
N ASP A 145 -17.84 -13.51 8.06
CA ASP A 145 -19.07 -13.99 8.73
C ASP A 145 -20.25 -13.10 8.33
#